data_AF-A0A351YE29-F1
#
_entry.id   AF-A0A351YE29-F1
#
_cell.length_a   1.000
_cell.length_b   1.000
_cell.length_c   1.000
_cell.angle_alpha   90.00
_cell.angle_beta   90.00
_cell.angle_gamma   90.00
#
_symmetry.space_group_name_H-M   'P 1'
#
loop_
_entity.id
_entity.type
_entity.pdbx_description
1 polymer ?
#
loop_
_entity_poly.entity_id
_entity_poly.type
_entity_poly.pdbx_seq_one_letter_code
_entity_poly.pdbx_strand_id
1 'polypeptide(L)'
;MKSTFSVIYYLKRQVVKKDGTVPVMGRITVDGSQTQFSCKLTVDPKLWDTKGGRVTGRSTAALETNRMLDKMRVRINKHYQEIMERDNFVTAEKVKNAFLGLEHRYHTLLQVFRQHNEDYAKQVEAGMKAKGTFNKYKIVYKHLQEFLTIRYHVKDIALKELTPAFISDFEMFLRTDKHCCTNTVWLYVCPLRTMVFIAINNEWLTRDPFREYEIKKEET
;
A
#
# COMPACT_ATOMS: atom_id res chain seq x y z
N MET A 1 -10.01 -26.70 0.69
CA MET A 1 -10.96 -25.94 -0.17
C MET A 1 -10.16 -25.41 -1.36
N LYS A 2 -10.53 -25.75 -2.60
CA LYS A 2 -9.84 -25.19 -3.78
C LYS A 2 -10.44 -23.82 -4.07
N SER A 3 -9.72 -22.75 -3.73
CA SER A 3 -10.12 -21.41 -4.18
C SER A 3 -10.14 -21.36 -5.71
N THR A 4 -11.21 -20.82 -6.27
CA THR A 4 -11.43 -20.72 -7.72
C THR A 4 -10.84 -19.39 -8.22
N PHE A 5 -9.60 -19.45 -8.72
CA PHE A 5 -8.92 -18.32 -9.33
C PHE A 5 -8.98 -18.37 -10.86
N SER A 6 -9.40 -17.28 -11.50
CA SER A 6 -9.30 -17.16 -12.97
C SER A 6 -9.04 -15.72 -13.43
N VAL A 7 -8.33 -15.60 -14.55
CA VAL A 7 -8.06 -14.34 -15.23
C VAL A 7 -8.50 -14.47 -16.68
N ILE A 8 -9.38 -13.59 -17.13
CA ILE A 8 -9.87 -13.54 -18.51
C ILE A 8 -9.69 -12.17 -19.11
N TYR A 9 -9.53 -12.10 -20.43
CA TYR A 9 -9.44 -10.86 -21.20
C TYR A 9 -10.64 -10.75 -22.13
N TYR A 10 -11.19 -9.55 -22.27
CA TYR A 10 -12.34 -9.28 -23.13
C TYR A 10 -12.32 -7.84 -23.64
N LEU A 11 -13.07 -7.57 -24.70
CA LEU A 11 -13.18 -6.23 -25.27
C LEU A 11 -14.32 -5.44 -24.64
N LYS A 12 -14.04 -4.19 -24.28
CA LYS A 12 -15.09 -3.24 -23.89
C LYS A 12 -15.72 -2.61 -25.13
N ARG A 13 -16.49 -3.41 -25.89
CA ARG A 13 -17.07 -3.03 -27.20
C ARG A 13 -17.93 -1.76 -27.18
N GLN A 14 -18.46 -1.37 -26.02
CA GLN A 14 -19.21 -0.12 -25.84
C GLN A 14 -18.34 1.14 -25.95
N VAL A 15 -17.00 1.00 -25.88
CA VAL A 15 -16.05 2.11 -25.98
C VAL A 15 -15.21 1.89 -27.23
N VAL A 16 -15.63 2.51 -28.33
CA VAL A 16 -14.88 2.51 -29.60
C VAL A 16 -14.10 3.82 -29.67
N LYS A 17 -12.78 3.73 -29.88
CA LYS A 17 -11.94 4.90 -30.07
C LYS A 17 -12.15 5.49 -31.46
N LYS A 18 -11.71 6.75 -31.66
CA LYS A 18 -11.80 7.46 -32.95
C LYS A 18 -11.08 6.72 -34.09
N ASP A 19 -10.09 5.88 -33.77
CA ASP A 19 -9.34 5.04 -34.70
C ASP A 19 -10.04 3.69 -35.03
N GLY A 20 -11.25 3.46 -34.50
CA GLY A 20 -12.01 2.21 -34.71
C GLY A 20 -11.58 1.04 -33.81
N THR A 21 -10.56 1.22 -32.96
CA THR A 21 -10.08 0.19 -32.04
C THR A 21 -10.86 0.18 -30.73
N VAL A 22 -10.85 -0.97 -30.04
CA VAL A 22 -11.56 -1.16 -28.76
C VAL A 22 -10.59 -1.52 -27.65
N PRO A 23 -10.74 -0.96 -26.43
CA PRO A 23 -9.94 -1.32 -25.27
C PRO A 23 -10.10 -2.78 -24.84
N VAL A 24 -8.95 -3.39 -24.54
CA VAL A 24 -8.88 -4.70 -23.90
C VAL A 24 -8.95 -4.53 -22.37
N MET A 25 -9.90 -5.22 -21.76
CA MET A 25 -10.10 -5.28 -20.32
C MET A 25 -9.68 -6.66 -19.79
N GLY A 26 -9.16 -6.68 -18.58
CA GLY A 26 -8.92 -7.90 -17.82
C GLY A 26 -9.93 -8.03 -16.69
N ARG A 27 -10.34 -9.26 -16.38
CA ARG A 27 -11.18 -9.59 -15.23
C ARG A 27 -10.49 -10.66 -14.39
N ILE A 28 -10.42 -10.42 -13.09
CA ILE A 28 -9.91 -11.35 -12.09
C ILE A 28 -11.12 -11.86 -11.31
N THR A 29 -11.22 -13.17 -11.16
CA THR A 29 -12.23 -13.84 -10.34
C THR A 29 -11.54 -14.65 -9.26
N VAL A 30 -11.98 -14.48 -8.01
CA VAL A 30 -11.53 -15.26 -6.85
C VAL A 30 -12.76 -15.61 -6.03
N ASP A 31 -13.06 -16.90 -5.89
CA ASP A 31 -14.13 -17.42 -5.02
C ASP A 31 -15.49 -16.72 -5.24
N GLY A 32 -15.84 -16.55 -6.52
CA GLY A 32 -17.09 -15.91 -6.96
C GLY A 32 -17.04 -14.37 -7.00
N SER A 33 -16.09 -13.72 -6.31
CA SER A 33 -15.88 -12.28 -6.39
C SER A 33 -15.10 -11.91 -7.65
N GLN A 34 -15.58 -10.89 -8.38
CA GLN A 34 -14.99 -10.45 -9.64
C GLN A 34 -14.58 -8.99 -9.59
N THR A 35 -13.41 -8.67 -10.15
CA THR A 35 -12.99 -7.28 -10.37
C THR A 35 -12.40 -7.09 -11.76
N GLN A 36 -12.51 -5.88 -12.30
CA GLN A 36 -12.08 -5.53 -13.65
C GLN A 36 -10.93 -4.52 -13.62
N PHE A 37 -10.04 -4.60 -14.60
CA PHE A 37 -8.95 -3.65 -14.80
C PHE A 37 -8.71 -3.40 -16.30
N SER A 38 -8.17 -2.23 -16.63
CA SER A 38 -7.78 -1.92 -18.01
C SER A 38 -6.39 -2.48 -18.31
N CYS A 39 -6.24 -3.16 -19.45
CA CYS A 39 -4.93 -3.64 -19.92
C CYS A 39 -4.13 -2.52 -20.60
N LYS A 40 -4.71 -1.32 -20.78
CA LYS A 40 -4.11 -0.21 -21.55
C LYS A 40 -3.72 -0.56 -23.00
N LEU A 41 -4.35 -1.60 -23.54
CA LEU A 41 -4.20 -2.07 -24.92
C LEU A 41 -5.48 -1.81 -25.68
N THR A 42 -5.37 -1.57 -26.99
CA THR A 42 -6.50 -1.47 -27.90
C THR A 42 -6.27 -2.34 -29.12
N VAL A 43 -7.34 -2.97 -29.58
CA VAL A 43 -7.29 -3.92 -30.69
C VAL A 43 -8.48 -3.72 -31.63
N ASP A 44 -8.31 -4.10 -32.88
CA ASP A 44 -9.43 -4.21 -33.82
C ASP A 44 -10.37 -5.34 -33.34
N PRO A 45 -11.66 -5.07 -33.10
CA PRO A 45 -12.63 -6.10 -32.72
C PRO A 45 -12.71 -7.30 -33.66
N LYS A 46 -12.40 -7.11 -34.96
CA LYS A 46 -12.41 -8.18 -35.97
C LYS A 46 -11.27 -9.18 -35.77
N LEU A 47 -10.17 -8.74 -35.17
CA LEU A 47 -8.99 -9.54 -34.89
C LEU A 47 -9.02 -10.14 -33.49
N TRP A 48 -10.16 -10.17 -32.79
CA TRP A 48 -10.24 -10.68 -31.42
C TRP A 48 -10.96 -12.02 -31.34
N ASP A 49 -10.27 -13.04 -30.82
CA ASP A 49 -10.90 -14.29 -30.44
C ASP A 49 -11.57 -14.14 -29.07
N THR A 50 -12.91 -14.19 -29.08
CA THR A 50 -13.73 -14.04 -27.88
C THR A 50 -13.66 -15.26 -26.97
N LYS A 51 -13.41 -16.47 -27.51
CA LYS A 51 -13.28 -17.69 -26.70
C LYS A 51 -11.89 -17.78 -26.06
N GLY A 52 -10.85 -17.50 -26.83
CA GLY A 52 -9.47 -17.51 -26.34
C GLY A 52 -9.08 -16.29 -25.51
N GLY A 53 -9.79 -15.15 -25.67
CA GLY A 53 -9.44 -13.90 -25.02
C GLY A 53 -8.12 -13.33 -25.53
N ARG A 54 -7.86 -13.44 -26.83
CA ARG A 54 -6.58 -13.13 -27.49
C ARG A 54 -6.78 -12.52 -28.87
N VAL A 55 -5.75 -11.88 -29.40
CA VAL A 55 -5.75 -11.35 -30.77
C VAL A 55 -5.43 -12.49 -31.75
N THR A 56 -6.20 -12.61 -32.83
CA THR A 56 -5.97 -13.53 -33.95
C THR A 56 -5.04 -12.93 -35.00
N GLY A 57 -4.43 -13.80 -35.80
CA GLY A 57 -3.49 -13.40 -36.85
C GLY A 57 -2.02 -13.51 -36.45
N ARG A 58 -1.15 -13.32 -37.45
CA ARG A 58 0.32 -13.47 -37.32
C ARG A 58 1.08 -12.15 -37.47
N SER A 59 0.39 -11.02 -37.48
CA SER A 59 1.05 -9.72 -37.55
C SER A 59 1.92 -9.49 -36.31
N THR A 60 3.00 -8.70 -36.48
CA THR A 60 3.89 -8.33 -35.37
C THR A 60 3.11 -7.70 -34.22
N ALA A 61 2.17 -6.80 -34.52
CA ALA A 61 1.30 -6.15 -33.54
C ALA A 61 0.39 -7.15 -32.79
N ALA A 62 -0.17 -8.15 -33.47
CA ALA A 62 -1.01 -9.18 -32.83
C ALA A 62 -0.18 -10.07 -31.88
N LEU A 63 1.02 -10.48 -32.32
CA LEU A 63 1.94 -11.26 -31.51
C LEU A 63 2.42 -10.49 -30.28
N GLU A 64 2.76 -9.21 -30.44
CA GLU A 64 3.19 -8.35 -29.34
C GLU A 64 2.06 -8.12 -28.32
N THR A 65 0.85 -7.83 -28.79
CA THR A 65 -0.33 -7.67 -27.91
C THR A 65 -0.57 -8.92 -27.08
N ASN A 66 -0.53 -10.10 -27.73
CA ASN A 66 -0.68 -11.38 -27.05
C ASN A 66 0.43 -11.64 -26.02
N ARG A 67 1.69 -11.32 -26.35
CA ARG A 67 2.82 -11.41 -25.40
C ARG A 67 2.63 -10.50 -24.19
N MET A 68 2.10 -9.28 -24.38
CA MET A 68 1.80 -8.38 -23.26
C MET A 68 0.70 -8.93 -22.36
N LEU A 69 -0.37 -9.48 -22.94
CA LEU A 69 -1.44 -10.14 -22.18
C LEU A 69 -0.90 -11.33 -21.38
N ASP A 70 -0.03 -12.16 -21.97
CA ASP A 70 0.61 -13.27 -21.26
C ASP A 70 1.47 -12.80 -20.09
N LYS A 71 2.30 -11.77 -20.29
CA LYS A 71 3.09 -11.17 -19.21
C LYS A 71 2.22 -10.67 -18.07
N MET A 72 1.10 -10.02 -18.38
CA MET A 72 0.14 -9.59 -17.36
C MET A 72 -0.44 -10.78 -16.61
N ARG A 73 -0.84 -11.84 -17.32
CA ARG A 73 -1.39 -13.05 -16.71
C ARG A 73 -0.40 -13.69 -15.74
N VAL A 74 0.86 -13.84 -16.13
CA VAL A 74 1.93 -14.37 -15.26
C VAL A 74 2.08 -13.52 -14.01
N ARG A 75 2.13 -12.18 -14.14
CA ARG A 75 2.25 -11.27 -13.00
C ARG A 75 1.06 -11.35 -12.03
N ILE A 76 -0.16 -11.41 -12.55
CA ILE A 76 -1.37 -11.53 -11.72
C ILE A 76 -1.37 -12.86 -10.96
N ASN A 77 -1.00 -13.96 -11.62
CA ASN A 77 -0.86 -15.27 -10.97
C ASN A 77 0.18 -15.23 -9.86
N LYS A 78 1.32 -14.56 -10.08
CA LYS A 78 2.36 -14.41 -9.06
C LYS A 78 1.82 -13.70 -7.81
N HIS A 79 1.16 -12.55 -7.98
CA HIS A 79 0.57 -11.83 -6.85
C HIS A 79 -0.52 -12.63 -6.13
N TYR A 80 -1.32 -13.41 -6.86
CA TYR A 80 -2.29 -14.31 -6.24
C TYR A 80 -1.61 -15.34 -5.31
N GLN A 81 -0.54 -15.98 -5.77
CA GLN A 81 0.22 -16.95 -4.97
C GLN A 81 0.87 -16.28 -3.75
N GLU A 82 1.55 -15.15 -3.94
CA GLU A 82 2.18 -14.38 -2.86
C GLU A 82 1.16 -14.01 -1.75
N ILE A 83 -0.03 -13.53 -2.12
CA ILE A 83 -1.08 -13.17 -1.16
C ILE A 83 -1.68 -14.42 -0.49
N MET A 84 -1.82 -15.52 -1.23
CA MET A 84 -2.34 -16.78 -0.69
C MET A 84 -1.41 -17.37 0.38
N GLU A 85 -0.09 -17.30 0.15
CA GLU A 85 0.92 -17.73 1.11
C GLU A 85 0.97 -16.83 2.36
N ARG A 86 0.79 -15.51 2.19
CA ARG A 86 0.85 -14.52 3.29
C ARG A 86 -0.41 -14.46 4.14
N ASP A 87 -1.57 -14.25 3.52
CA ASP A 87 -2.79 -13.79 4.20
C ASP A 87 -3.81 -14.90 4.47
N ASN A 88 -3.57 -16.14 3.99
CA ASN A 88 -4.47 -17.31 4.05
C ASN A 88 -5.89 -17.09 3.46
N PHE A 89 -6.22 -15.86 3.04
CA PHE A 89 -7.47 -15.45 2.40
C PHE A 89 -7.20 -14.40 1.32
N VAL A 90 -7.66 -14.69 0.10
CA VAL A 90 -7.43 -13.87 -1.10
C VAL A 90 -8.75 -13.35 -1.64
N THR A 91 -8.80 -12.07 -2.01
CA THR A 91 -9.93 -11.49 -2.75
C THR A 91 -9.48 -11.00 -4.11
N ALA A 92 -10.41 -10.95 -5.08
CA ALA A 92 -10.12 -10.46 -6.42
C ALA A 92 -9.59 -9.00 -6.39
N GLU A 93 -10.10 -8.19 -5.46
CA GLU A 93 -9.67 -6.81 -5.27
C GLU A 93 -8.24 -6.71 -4.71
N LYS A 94 -7.86 -7.54 -3.73
CA LYS A 94 -6.47 -7.61 -3.24
C LYS A 94 -5.50 -7.92 -4.38
N VAL A 95 -5.79 -8.93 -5.19
CA VAL A 95 -4.94 -9.33 -6.33
C VAL A 95 -4.85 -8.22 -7.39
N LYS A 96 -5.98 -7.57 -7.71
CA LYS A 96 -5.98 -6.41 -8.62
C LYS A 96 -5.13 -5.27 -8.06
N ASN A 97 -5.27 -4.97 -6.77
CA ASN A 97 -4.53 -3.90 -6.13
C ASN A 97 -3.03 -4.22 -6.13
N ALA A 98 -2.63 -5.45 -5.84
CA ALA A 98 -1.25 -5.92 -5.98
C ALA A 98 -0.71 -5.71 -7.41
N PHE A 99 -1.45 -6.20 -8.40
CA PHE A 99 -1.08 -6.10 -9.81
C PHE A 99 -0.95 -4.66 -10.32
N LEU A 100 -1.87 -3.77 -9.93
CA LEU A 100 -1.83 -2.35 -10.28
C LEU A 100 -0.76 -1.57 -9.48
N GLY A 101 -0.04 -2.23 -8.57
CA GLY A 101 0.89 -1.61 -7.63
C GLY A 101 0.18 -0.73 -6.59
N LEU A 102 -1.13 -0.93 -6.41
CA LEU A 102 -1.95 -0.24 -5.42
C LEU A 102 -1.80 -0.83 -4.00
N GLU A 103 -1.40 -2.10 -3.84
CA GLU A 103 -1.11 -2.67 -2.50
C GLU A 103 0.01 -1.89 -1.78
N HIS A 104 0.96 -1.36 -2.53
CA HIS A 104 2.10 -0.62 -1.98
C HIS A 104 1.96 0.90 -2.07
N ARG A 105 0.86 1.41 -2.64
CA ARG A 105 0.84 2.83 -3.02
C ARG A 105 0.54 3.79 -1.89
N TYR A 106 -0.12 3.40 -0.81
CA TYR A 106 -0.43 4.36 0.26
C TYR A 106 -0.51 3.69 1.64
N HIS A 107 0.62 3.19 2.15
CA HIS A 107 0.82 3.21 3.60
C HIS A 107 1.76 4.37 3.87
N THR A 108 1.17 5.51 4.18
CA THR A 108 1.91 6.66 4.66
C THR A 108 2.02 6.59 6.18
N LEU A 109 3.02 7.27 6.73
CA LEU A 109 3.26 7.23 8.17
C LEU A 109 2.05 7.71 8.97
N LEU A 110 1.41 8.82 8.59
CA LEU A 110 0.25 9.32 9.33
C LEU A 110 -0.99 8.46 9.15
N GLN A 111 -1.14 7.76 8.02
CA GLN A 111 -2.25 6.82 7.83
C GLN A 111 -2.13 5.63 8.78
N VAL A 112 -0.92 5.04 8.90
CA VAL A 112 -0.68 3.96 9.88
C VAL A 112 -0.94 4.44 11.30
N PHE A 113 -0.46 5.64 11.62
CA PHE A 113 -0.64 6.24 12.93
C PHE A 113 -2.13 6.50 13.24
N ARG A 114 -2.89 7.01 12.27
CA ARG A 114 -4.33 7.25 12.43
C ARG A 114 -5.08 5.95 12.69
N GLN A 115 -4.84 4.91 11.88
CA GLN A 115 -5.47 3.60 12.07
C GLN A 115 -5.17 3.04 13.46
N HIS A 116 -3.90 3.13 13.90
CA HIS A 116 -3.51 2.72 15.25
C HIS A 116 -4.28 3.48 16.33
N ASN A 117 -4.43 4.80 16.20
CA ASN A 117 -5.16 5.62 17.16
C ASN A 117 -6.65 5.27 17.22
N GLU A 118 -7.29 4.99 16.07
CA GLU A 118 -8.70 4.59 16.00
C GLU A 118 -8.92 3.25 16.71
N ASP A 119 -8.03 2.27 16.51
CA ASP A 119 -8.13 0.97 17.17
C ASP A 119 -7.79 1.06 18.67
N TYR A 120 -6.81 1.89 19.04
CA TYR A 120 -6.49 2.16 20.44
C TYR A 120 -7.66 2.82 21.17
N ALA A 121 -8.39 3.73 20.51
CA ALA A 121 -9.58 4.37 21.07
C ALA A 121 -10.66 3.35 21.44
N LYS A 122 -10.97 2.41 20.53
CA LYS A 122 -11.91 1.30 20.79
C LYS A 122 -11.46 0.43 21.97
N GLN A 123 -10.15 0.16 22.08
CA GLN A 123 -9.60 -0.60 23.20
C GLN A 123 -9.70 0.14 24.55
N VAL A 124 -9.59 1.47 24.55
CA VAL A 124 -9.81 2.30 25.74
C VAL A 124 -11.28 2.29 26.14
N GLU A 125 -12.20 2.41 25.18
CA GLU A 125 -13.64 2.32 25.42
C GLU A 125 -14.05 0.95 25.98
N ALA A 126 -13.41 -0.11 25.51
CA ALA A 126 -13.57 -1.47 26.05
C ALA A 126 -12.84 -1.72 27.38
N GLY A 127 -12.16 -0.72 27.96
CA GLY A 127 -11.43 -0.84 29.23
C GLY A 127 -10.12 -1.64 29.17
N MET A 128 -9.66 -2.03 27.98
CA MET A 128 -8.46 -2.86 27.79
C MET A 128 -7.15 -2.05 27.84
N LYS A 129 -7.22 -0.73 27.64
CA LYS A 129 -6.07 0.16 27.57
C LYS A 129 -6.28 1.46 28.34
N ALA A 130 -5.19 2.04 28.84
CA ALA A 130 -5.21 3.28 29.58
C ALA A 130 -5.41 4.52 28.68
N LYS A 131 -6.31 5.42 29.07
CA LYS A 131 -6.58 6.71 28.40
C LYS A 131 -5.36 7.64 28.36
N GLY A 132 -4.50 7.59 29.40
CA GLY A 132 -3.28 8.39 29.45
C GLY A 132 -2.32 8.06 28.30
N THR A 133 -2.15 6.78 27.98
CA THR A 133 -1.32 6.33 26.85
C THR A 133 -1.93 6.75 25.51
N PHE A 134 -3.25 6.68 25.36
CA PHE A 134 -3.93 7.16 24.15
C PHE A 134 -3.71 8.65 23.90
N ASN A 135 -3.80 9.48 24.94
CA ASN A 135 -3.53 10.91 24.83
C ASN A 135 -2.09 11.19 24.35
N LYS A 136 -1.11 10.39 24.80
CA LYS A 136 0.27 10.49 24.31
C LYS A 136 0.37 10.23 22.81
N TYR A 137 -0.25 9.16 22.31
CA TYR A 137 -0.29 8.87 20.87
C TYR A 137 -0.94 10.01 20.06
N LYS A 138 -2.01 10.64 20.58
CA LYS A 138 -2.62 11.81 19.94
C LYS A 138 -1.70 13.02 19.88
N ILE A 139 -0.92 13.27 20.93
CA ILE A 139 0.05 14.37 20.98
C ILE A 139 1.15 14.15 19.95
N VAL A 140 1.76 12.96 19.94
CA VAL A 140 2.83 12.63 18.98
C VAL A 140 2.32 12.71 17.54
N TYR A 141 1.11 12.22 17.27
CA TYR A 141 0.49 12.35 15.94
C TYR A 141 0.43 13.81 15.48
N LYS A 142 0.01 14.75 16.34
CA LYS A 142 -0.04 16.17 16.02
C LYS A 142 1.35 16.77 15.77
N HIS A 143 2.32 16.46 16.63
CA HIS A 143 3.69 16.94 16.44
C HIS A 143 4.30 16.42 15.13
N LEU A 144 4.00 15.18 14.76
CA LEU A 144 4.45 14.61 13.51
C LEU A 144 3.81 15.28 12.29
N GLN A 145 2.51 15.62 12.36
CA GLN A 145 1.84 16.40 11.30
C GLN A 145 2.47 17.79 11.12
N GLU A 146 2.74 18.49 12.22
CA GLU A 146 3.38 19.81 12.20
C GLU A 146 4.80 19.73 11.64
N PHE A 147 5.58 18.75 12.10
CA PHE A 147 6.94 18.48 11.62
C PHE A 147 6.98 18.26 10.11
N LEU A 148 6.11 17.40 9.57
CA LEU A 148 6.02 17.13 8.14
C LEU A 148 5.67 18.39 7.33
N THR A 149 4.80 19.24 7.88
CA THR A 149 4.40 20.49 7.24
C THR A 149 5.53 21.52 7.23
N ILE A 150 6.27 21.63 8.34
CA ILE A 150 7.33 22.64 8.52
C ILE A 150 8.62 22.24 7.80
N ARG A 151 9.07 20.99 7.93
CA ARG A 151 10.39 20.54 7.46
C ARG A 151 10.37 19.92 6.07
N TYR A 152 9.30 19.18 5.75
CA TYR A 152 9.19 18.45 4.48
C TYR A 152 8.18 19.08 3.51
N HIS A 153 7.38 20.05 3.97
CA HIS A 153 6.32 20.70 3.18
C HIS A 153 5.31 19.72 2.57
N VAL A 154 5.09 18.59 3.24
CA VAL A 154 4.13 17.57 2.83
C VAL A 154 3.10 17.37 3.91
N LYS A 155 1.89 16.97 3.50
CA LYS A 155 0.82 16.61 4.44
C LYS A 155 1.02 15.23 5.07
N ASP A 156 1.77 14.37 4.39
CA ASP A 156 2.07 13.00 4.80
C ASP A 156 3.31 12.50 4.07
N ILE A 157 3.92 11.41 4.55
CA ILE A 157 5.16 10.83 3.99
C ILE A 157 4.98 9.34 3.77
N ALA A 158 5.50 8.80 2.65
CA ALA A 158 5.45 7.36 2.42
C ALA A 158 6.37 6.64 3.40
N LEU A 159 5.97 5.47 3.91
CA LEU A 159 6.81 4.68 4.83
C LEU A 159 8.20 4.38 4.27
N LYS A 160 8.31 4.20 2.95
CA LYS A 160 9.57 3.92 2.25
C LYS A 160 10.57 5.08 2.26
N GLU A 161 10.08 6.30 2.51
CA GLU A 161 10.91 7.51 2.59
C GLU A 161 11.42 7.75 4.02
N LEU A 162 11.04 6.90 4.98
CA LEU A 162 11.57 6.96 6.34
C LEU A 162 13.01 6.48 6.35
N THR A 163 13.92 7.42 6.61
CA THR A 163 15.35 7.20 6.73
C THR A 163 15.79 7.42 8.18
N PRO A 164 16.99 6.96 8.59
CA PRO A 164 17.55 7.33 9.89
C PRO A 164 17.61 8.84 10.10
N ALA A 165 17.91 9.61 9.05
CA ALA A 165 17.91 11.08 9.09
C ALA A 165 16.52 11.65 9.46
N PHE A 166 15.43 11.08 8.94
CA PHE A 166 14.07 11.49 9.32
C PHE A 166 13.83 11.37 10.84
N ILE A 167 14.35 10.30 11.48
CA ILE A 167 14.22 10.10 12.92
C ILE A 167 15.00 11.16 13.69
N SER A 168 16.25 11.42 13.29
CA SER A 168 17.09 12.47 13.88
C SER A 168 16.50 13.87 13.69
N ASP A 169 15.93 14.16 12.53
CA ASP A 169 15.27 15.44 12.24
C ASP A 169 14.02 15.63 13.08
N PHE A 170 13.23 14.57 13.29
CA PHE A 170 12.06 14.63 14.16
C PHE A 170 12.45 14.84 15.62
N GLU A 171 13.51 14.16 16.10
CA GLU A 171 14.07 14.41 17.42
C GLU A 171 14.51 15.88 17.57
N MET A 172 15.25 16.39 16.59
CA MET A 172 15.73 17.77 16.60
C MET A 172 14.55 18.73 16.67
N PHE A 173 13.49 18.52 15.87
CA PHE A 173 12.27 19.31 15.92
C PHE A 173 11.61 19.30 17.31
N LEU A 174 11.56 18.15 17.99
CA LEU A 174 11.01 18.09 19.36
C LEU A 174 11.85 18.92 20.35
N ARG A 175 13.18 18.97 20.17
CA ARG A 175 14.07 19.76 21.02
C ARG A 175 14.03 21.26 20.68
N THR A 176 14.05 21.61 19.39
CA THR A 176 14.21 23.00 18.94
C THR A 176 12.89 23.75 18.85
N ASP A 177 11.87 23.13 18.27
CA ASP A 177 10.59 23.79 17.97
C ASP A 177 9.54 23.53 19.07
N LYS A 178 9.64 22.38 19.76
CA LYS A 178 8.75 22.03 20.89
C LYS A 178 9.39 22.19 22.26
N HIS A 179 10.68 22.55 22.33
CA HIS A 179 11.42 22.75 23.58
C HIS A 179 11.26 21.60 24.58
N CYS A 180 11.16 20.36 24.08
CA CYS A 180 10.99 19.18 24.91
C CYS A 180 12.33 18.79 25.56
N CYS A 181 12.29 18.45 26.86
CA CYS A 181 13.45 17.87 27.55
C CYS A 181 13.72 16.43 27.09
N THR A 182 14.95 15.93 27.32
CA THR A 182 15.42 14.61 26.84
C THR A 182 14.44 13.47 27.16
N ASN A 183 13.90 13.43 28.38
CA ASN A 183 12.94 12.41 28.79
C ASN A 183 11.59 12.52 28.04
N THR A 184 11.13 13.72 27.71
CA THR A 184 9.91 13.93 26.92
C THR A 184 10.14 13.54 25.46
N VAL A 185 11.30 13.89 24.90
CA VAL A 185 11.70 13.48 23.54
C VAL A 185 11.71 11.96 23.43
N TRP A 186 12.37 11.27 24.37
CA TRP A 186 12.37 9.80 24.42
C TRP A 186 10.94 9.23 24.44
N LEU A 187 10.07 9.79 25.29
CA LEU A 187 8.67 9.37 25.39
C LEU A 187 7.87 9.60 24.11
N TYR A 188 8.20 10.62 23.31
CA TYR A 188 7.50 10.95 22.07
C TYR A 188 8.04 10.20 20.85
N VAL A 189 9.30 9.78 20.89
CA VAL A 189 9.90 8.93 19.86
C VAL A 189 9.39 7.48 19.97
N CYS A 190 9.09 6.99 21.17
CA CYS A 190 8.55 5.63 21.39
C CYS A 190 7.27 5.34 20.55
N PRO A 191 6.23 6.19 20.56
CA PRO A 191 5.06 6.02 19.67
C PRO A 191 5.39 5.95 18.18
N LEU A 192 6.35 6.76 17.69
CA LEU A 192 6.80 6.71 16.30
C LEU A 192 7.48 5.35 16.01
N ARG A 193 8.31 4.86 16.93
CA ARG A 193 8.94 3.54 16.82
C ARG A 193 7.91 2.41 16.76
N THR A 194 6.82 2.51 17.54
CA THR A 194 5.69 1.57 17.45
C THR A 194 5.07 1.55 16.04
N MET A 195 4.88 2.71 15.40
CA MET A 195 4.33 2.76 14.03
C MET A 195 5.27 2.12 13.01
N VAL A 196 6.56 2.37 13.15
CA VAL A 196 7.59 1.72 12.31
C VAL A 196 7.58 0.20 12.51
N PHE A 197 7.46 -0.27 13.76
CA PHE A 197 7.40 -1.70 14.04
C PHE A 197 6.14 -2.36 13.45
N ILE A 198 4.98 -1.70 13.55
CA ILE A 198 3.74 -2.15 12.89
C ILE A 198 3.96 -2.23 11.36
N ALA A 199 4.59 -1.22 10.77
CA ALA A 199 4.88 -1.21 9.35
C ALA A 199 5.84 -2.33 8.93
N ILE A 200 6.83 -2.67 9.75
CA ILE A 200 7.76 -3.78 9.49
C ILE A 200 7.05 -5.13 9.62
N ASN A 201 6.26 -5.33 10.68
CA ASN A 201 5.53 -6.59 10.90
C ASN A 201 4.51 -6.88 9.81
N ASN A 202 3.92 -5.84 9.22
CA ASN A 202 3.02 -5.96 8.08
C ASN A 202 3.77 -5.99 6.72
N GLU A 203 5.10 -6.07 6.73
CA GLU A 203 5.98 -6.08 5.56
C GLU A 203 5.83 -4.83 4.65
N TRP A 204 5.27 -3.74 5.16
CA TRP A 204 5.16 -2.47 4.45
C TRP A 204 6.49 -1.72 4.38
N LEU A 205 7.35 -1.98 5.37
CA LEU A 205 8.68 -1.42 5.49
C LEU A 205 9.71 -2.55 5.68
N THR A 206 10.70 -2.63 4.80
CA THR A 206 11.70 -3.70 4.82
C THR A 206 12.95 -3.38 5.64
N ARG A 207 13.20 -2.09 5.91
CA ARG A 207 14.38 -1.63 6.64
C ARG A 207 13.94 -0.76 7.81
N ASP A 208 14.47 -1.04 8.99
CA ASP A 208 14.19 -0.24 10.17
C ASP A 208 14.96 1.11 10.14
N PRO A 209 14.29 2.27 10.05
CA PRO A 209 14.93 3.58 10.16
C PRO A 209 15.48 3.86 11.56
N PHE A 210 15.05 3.13 12.60
CA PHE A 210 15.55 3.25 13.98
C PHE A 210 16.81 2.41 14.25
N ARG A 211 17.37 1.70 13.26
CA ARG A 211 18.45 0.73 13.45
C ARG A 211 19.71 1.27 14.16
N GLU A 212 20.04 2.53 13.93
CA GLU A 212 21.22 3.22 14.49
C GLU A 212 20.83 4.27 15.54
N TYR A 213 19.55 4.32 15.91
CA TYR A 213 19.00 5.36 16.76
C TYR A 213 19.03 4.97 18.24
N GLU A 214 19.87 5.66 19.01
CA GLU A 214 19.95 5.54 20.47
C GLU A 214 19.61 6.86 21.16
N ILE A 215 18.46 6.91 21.84
CA ILE A 215 18.27 7.84 22.96
C ILE A 215 18.18 7.01 24.23
N LYS A 216 19.01 7.37 25.20
CA LYS A 216 18.92 6.86 26.57
C LYS A 216 18.06 7.82 27.40
N LYS A 217 17.14 7.25 28.17
CA LYS A 217 16.42 7.99 29.21
C LYS A 217 17.47 8.47 30.23
N GLU A 218 17.45 9.75 30.57
CA GLU A 218 18.30 10.28 31.64
C GLU A 218 17.68 9.86 32.98
N GLU A 219 18.47 9.18 33.82
CA GLU A 219 18.08 8.90 35.20
C GLU A 219 17.91 10.24 35.92
N THR A 220 16.73 10.42 36.52
CA THR A 220 16.34 11.63 37.25
C THR A 220 16.29 11.30 38.72
#